data_AF-A0A318UKT3-F1
#
_entry.id   AF-A0A318UKT3-F1
#
_cell.length_a   1.000
_cell.length_b   1.000
_cell.length_c   1.000
_cell.angle_alpha   90.00
_cell.angle_beta   90.00
_cell.angle_gamma   90.00
#
_symmetry.space_group_name_H-M   'P 1'
#
loop_
_entity.id
_entity.type
_entity.pdbx_description
1 polymer ?
#
loop_
_entity_poly.entity_id
_entity_poly.type
_entity_poly.pdbx_seq_one_letter_code
_entity_poly.pdbx_strand_id
1 'polypeptide(L)'
;MNKIFTLLLLLSFSVGGYGQVKTVYFDIKDKATTDSTKAVTYAVYGKVSGDSLFLFKKYDMDGYLTVSGSFKDEALSIPEGKFVYYNWIDPSKTELGYKAVSAGKDRYKILSGNYVNGLRQGRWLSFYENGEVKNVVTFDKGLMHGEFKSFDERGMLLESGQFVNDQMDGEWETEGGKVLVTYQGGKKISSVKNTKKKVN
;
A
#
# COMPACT_ATOMS: atom_id res chain seq x y z
N MET A 1 -6.48 -11.42 44.20
CA MET A 1 -7.51 -10.60 43.52
C MET A 1 -7.69 -11.14 42.11
N ASN A 2 -8.73 -11.95 41.90
CA ASN A 2 -9.01 -12.58 40.61
C ASN A 2 -9.76 -11.56 39.74
N LYS A 3 -9.17 -11.17 38.60
CA LYS A 3 -9.88 -10.40 37.58
C LYS A 3 -10.67 -11.37 36.72
N ILE A 4 -11.98 -11.40 36.94
CA ILE A 4 -12.97 -12.06 36.08
C ILE A 4 -12.92 -11.34 34.72
N PHE A 5 -12.46 -12.03 33.68
CA PHE A 5 -12.61 -11.57 32.30
C PHE A 5 -13.99 -12.01 31.82
N THR A 6 -14.90 -11.04 31.67
CA THR A 6 -16.22 -11.27 31.10
C THR A 6 -16.04 -11.68 29.64
N LEU A 7 -16.37 -12.94 29.34
CA LEU A 7 -16.49 -13.48 28.00
C LEU A 7 -17.58 -12.68 27.26
N LEU A 8 -17.21 -11.90 26.25
CA LEU A 8 -18.18 -11.18 25.42
C LEU A 8 -18.93 -12.23 24.58
N LEU A 9 -20.18 -12.50 24.96
CA LEU A 9 -21.10 -13.35 24.21
C LEU A 9 -21.40 -12.65 22.88
N LEU A 10 -20.95 -13.22 21.76
CA LEU A 10 -21.32 -12.77 20.41
C LEU A 10 -22.81 -13.02 20.19
N LEU A 11 -23.63 -12.00 20.43
CA LEU A 11 -25.02 -11.94 19.99
C LEU A 11 -25.02 -11.72 18.47
N SER A 12 -25.11 -12.81 17.71
CA SER A 12 -25.47 -12.76 16.30
C SER A 12 -26.96 -12.45 16.16
N PHE A 13 -27.31 -11.17 16.05
CA PHE A 13 -28.64 -10.79 15.58
C PHE A 13 -28.73 -11.11 14.09
N SER A 14 -29.40 -12.22 13.75
CA SER A 14 -29.81 -12.51 12.38
C SER A 14 -31.02 -11.64 12.02
N VAL A 15 -30.76 -10.38 11.65
CA VAL A 15 -31.72 -9.57 10.89
C VAL A 15 -31.43 -9.80 9.42
N GLY A 16 -32.43 -10.32 8.70
CA GLY A 16 -32.31 -10.68 7.29
C GLY A 16 -31.89 -9.51 6.39
N GLY A 17 -31.14 -9.83 5.33
CA GLY A 17 -30.97 -8.98 4.15
C GLY A 17 -29.73 -8.09 4.08
N TYR A 18 -28.94 -7.95 5.15
CA TYR A 18 -27.70 -7.17 5.14
C TYR A 18 -26.50 -8.08 5.38
N GLY A 19 -25.46 -7.96 4.54
CA GLY A 19 -24.28 -8.82 4.61
C GLY A 19 -23.63 -8.80 5.99
N GLN A 20 -23.38 -9.98 6.56
CA GLN A 20 -22.77 -10.10 7.88
C GLN A 20 -21.35 -9.53 7.84
N VAL A 21 -21.10 -8.55 8.72
CA VAL A 21 -19.77 -8.03 8.97
C VAL A 21 -19.05 -8.99 9.93
N LYS A 22 -17.85 -9.41 9.55
CA LYS A 22 -16.99 -10.34 10.28
C LYS A 22 -15.72 -9.64 10.76
N THR A 23 -15.19 -10.14 11.87
CA THR A 23 -13.91 -9.69 12.45
C THR A 23 -12.92 -10.85 12.47
N VAL A 24 -11.68 -10.59 12.10
CA VAL A 24 -10.55 -11.54 12.19
C VAL A 24 -9.34 -10.85 12.80
N TYR A 25 -8.60 -11.55 13.66
CA TYR A 25 -7.39 -11.03 14.32
C TYR A 25 -6.14 -11.65 13.71
N PHE A 26 -5.05 -10.89 13.66
CA PHE A 26 -3.78 -11.34 13.09
C PHE A 26 -2.61 -11.19 14.07
N ASP A 27 -1.72 -12.17 14.05
CA ASP A 27 -0.48 -12.14 14.82
C ASP A 27 0.61 -11.25 14.18
N ILE A 28 1.77 -11.17 14.83
CA ILE A 28 2.92 -10.37 14.35
C ILE A 28 3.49 -10.83 13.00
N LYS A 29 3.14 -12.03 12.54
CA LYS A 29 3.52 -12.59 11.23
C LYS A 29 2.39 -12.44 10.21
N ASP A 30 1.38 -11.65 10.53
CA ASP A 30 0.17 -11.45 9.75
C ASP A 30 -0.64 -12.74 9.48
N LYS A 31 -0.58 -13.70 10.40
CA LYS A 31 -1.40 -14.92 10.34
C LYS A 31 -2.64 -14.77 11.18
N ALA A 32 -3.78 -15.21 10.63
CA ALA A 32 -5.04 -15.24 11.38
C ALA A 32 -4.87 -16.04 12.68
N THR A 33 -5.34 -15.50 13.78
CA THR A 33 -5.22 -16.09 15.11
C THR A 33 -6.49 -15.88 15.92
N THR A 34 -6.84 -16.87 16.75
CA THR A 34 -7.88 -16.76 17.78
C THR A 34 -7.28 -16.54 19.16
N ASP A 35 -5.95 -16.62 19.30
CA ASP A 35 -5.24 -16.33 20.53
C ASP A 35 -5.11 -14.81 20.72
N SER A 36 -5.95 -14.26 21.60
CA SER A 36 -5.99 -12.82 21.90
C SER A 36 -4.66 -12.25 22.38
N THR A 37 -3.78 -13.07 22.97
CA THR A 37 -2.47 -12.61 23.45
C THR A 37 -1.45 -12.41 22.33
N LYS A 38 -1.72 -12.97 21.14
CA LYS A 38 -0.86 -12.87 19.95
C LYS A 38 -1.33 -11.80 18.97
N ALA A 39 -2.57 -11.33 19.10
CA ALA A 39 -3.16 -10.39 18.16
C ALA A 39 -2.51 -9.01 18.25
N VAL A 40 -2.01 -8.51 17.11
CA VAL A 40 -1.43 -7.16 16.99
C VAL A 40 -2.19 -6.27 15.99
N THR A 41 -3.07 -6.86 15.20
CA THR A 41 -4.00 -6.16 14.31
C THR A 41 -5.30 -6.94 14.20
N TYR A 42 -6.36 -6.28 13.76
CA TYR A 42 -7.63 -6.93 13.40
C TYR A 42 -8.16 -6.36 12.09
N ALA A 43 -8.96 -7.15 11.37
CA ALA A 43 -9.69 -6.67 10.22
C ALA A 43 -11.18 -6.88 10.39
N VAL A 44 -11.92 -5.93 9.84
CA VAL A 44 -13.37 -5.96 9.67
C VAL A 44 -13.64 -6.10 8.18
N TYR A 45 -14.44 -7.11 7.82
CA TYR A 45 -14.76 -7.37 6.43
C TYR A 45 -16.18 -7.87 6.24
N GLY A 46 -16.73 -7.71 5.04
CA GLY A 46 -18.08 -8.16 4.74
C GLY A 46 -18.45 -7.90 3.29
N LYS A 47 -19.43 -8.64 2.81
CA LYS A 47 -19.98 -8.47 1.46
C LYS A 47 -21.08 -7.43 1.49
N VAL A 48 -21.00 -6.41 0.64
CA VAL A 48 -22.10 -5.46 0.44
C VAL A 48 -23.17 -6.15 -0.40
N SER A 49 -24.46 -5.96 -0.05
CA SER A 49 -25.57 -6.59 -0.78
C SER A 49 -25.54 -6.20 -2.27
N GLY A 50 -25.59 -7.19 -3.17
CA GLY A 50 -25.47 -7.00 -4.62
C GLY A 50 -24.03 -6.83 -5.15
N ASP A 51 -23.03 -6.67 -4.28
CA ASP A 51 -21.62 -6.64 -4.68
C ASP A 51 -21.06 -8.07 -4.81
N SER A 52 -20.05 -8.26 -5.65
CA SER A 52 -19.32 -9.52 -5.78
C SER A 52 -18.11 -9.59 -4.86
N LEU A 53 -17.71 -8.48 -4.26
CA LEU A 53 -16.49 -8.36 -3.47
C LEU A 53 -16.77 -8.28 -1.95
N PHE A 54 -15.80 -8.75 -1.19
CA PHE A 54 -15.70 -8.56 0.26
C PHE A 54 -14.90 -7.31 0.53
N LEU A 55 -15.53 -6.27 1.06
CA LEU A 55 -14.82 -5.07 1.52
C LEU A 55 -14.02 -5.42 2.77
N PHE A 56 -12.79 -4.92 2.83
CA PHE A 56 -11.84 -5.24 3.89
C PHE A 56 -11.19 -3.97 4.42
N LYS A 57 -11.17 -3.83 5.75
CA LYS A 57 -10.40 -2.81 6.45
C LYS A 57 -9.66 -3.44 7.61
N LYS A 58 -8.34 -3.22 7.67
CA LYS A 58 -7.46 -3.68 8.73
C LYS A 58 -7.05 -2.52 9.62
N TYR A 59 -6.95 -2.77 10.92
CA TYR A 59 -6.62 -1.81 11.95
C TYR A 59 -5.54 -2.38 12.87
N ASP A 60 -4.77 -1.53 13.53
CA ASP A 60 -4.01 -1.96 14.70
C ASP A 60 -4.92 -2.14 15.93
N MET A 61 -4.34 -2.54 17.06
CA MET A 61 -5.11 -2.76 18.30
C MET A 61 -5.68 -1.49 18.92
N ASP A 62 -5.16 -0.31 18.55
CA ASP A 62 -5.68 0.99 18.99
C ASP A 62 -6.81 1.52 18.06
N GLY A 63 -7.15 0.77 17.01
CA GLY A 63 -8.26 1.06 16.11
C GLY A 63 -7.92 1.95 14.91
N TYR A 64 -6.65 2.16 14.61
CA TYR A 64 -6.23 2.98 13.48
C TYR A 64 -6.04 2.15 12.20
N LEU A 65 -6.62 2.63 11.09
CA LEU A 65 -6.70 1.92 9.79
C LEU A 65 -5.33 1.72 9.14
N THR A 66 -4.86 0.48 9.02
CA THR A 66 -3.56 0.10 8.40
C THR A 66 -3.71 -0.25 6.92
N VAL A 67 -4.84 -0.84 6.53
CA VAL A 67 -5.09 -1.29 5.16
C VAL A 67 -6.57 -1.17 4.82
N SER A 68 -6.88 -0.74 3.60
CA SER A 68 -8.22 -0.88 3.02
C SER A 68 -8.12 -1.52 1.64
N GLY A 69 -9.04 -2.42 1.32
CA GLY A 69 -9.10 -3.08 0.03
C GLY A 69 -10.33 -3.94 -0.13
N SER A 70 -10.28 -4.88 -1.07
CA SER A 70 -11.36 -5.83 -1.31
C SER A 70 -10.83 -7.19 -1.75
N PHE A 71 -11.62 -8.24 -1.53
CA PHE A 71 -11.27 -9.61 -1.88
C PHE A 71 -12.42 -10.25 -2.67
N LYS A 72 -12.11 -11.17 -3.58
CA LYS A 72 -13.16 -11.93 -4.32
C LYS A 72 -13.85 -12.98 -3.46
N ASP A 73 -13.19 -13.41 -2.40
CA ASP A 73 -13.58 -14.55 -1.60
C ASP A 73 -13.59 -14.22 -0.11
N GLU A 74 -14.41 -14.96 0.62
CA GLU A 74 -14.60 -14.74 2.05
C GLU A 74 -13.37 -15.10 2.88
N ALA A 75 -12.52 -16.00 2.37
CA ALA A 75 -11.28 -16.39 3.01
C ALA A 75 -10.18 -15.31 2.92
N LEU A 76 -10.47 -14.17 2.27
CA LEU A 76 -9.54 -13.06 2.09
C LEU A 76 -8.26 -13.50 1.38
N SER A 77 -8.38 -14.41 0.40
CA SER A 77 -7.23 -15.03 -0.27
C SER A 77 -6.94 -14.43 -1.65
N ILE A 78 -7.94 -13.82 -2.30
CA ILE A 78 -7.82 -13.24 -3.64
C ILE A 78 -8.08 -11.72 -3.59
N PRO A 79 -7.05 -10.89 -3.36
CA PRO A 79 -7.16 -9.44 -3.48
C PRO A 79 -7.72 -9.01 -4.84
N GLU A 80 -8.67 -8.07 -4.83
CA GLU A 80 -9.26 -7.49 -6.04
C GLU A 80 -9.52 -6.01 -5.87
N GLY A 81 -9.23 -5.24 -6.93
CA GLY A 81 -9.47 -3.82 -6.95
C GLY A 81 -8.45 -3.04 -6.13
N LYS A 82 -8.84 -1.85 -5.69
CA LYS A 82 -7.91 -0.88 -5.10
C LYS A 82 -7.54 -1.24 -3.68
N PHE A 83 -6.24 -1.30 -3.41
CA PHE A 83 -5.69 -1.33 -2.07
C PHE A 83 -5.02 0.00 -1.71
N VAL A 84 -5.13 0.36 -0.43
CA VAL A 84 -4.44 1.49 0.17
C VAL A 84 -3.86 1.03 1.49
N TYR A 85 -2.57 1.29 1.68
CA TYR A 85 -1.82 0.97 2.87
C TYR A 85 -1.42 2.26 3.57
N TYR A 86 -1.47 2.26 4.89
CA TYR A 86 -1.26 3.43 5.72
C TYR A 86 -0.18 3.17 6.75
N ASN A 87 0.54 4.22 7.14
CA ASN A 87 1.48 4.18 8.26
C ASN A 87 1.31 5.40 9.16
N TRP A 88 1.89 5.30 10.35
CA TRP A 88 1.94 6.38 11.33
C TRP A 88 2.74 7.56 10.80
N ILE A 89 2.26 8.76 11.09
CA ILE A 89 3.03 9.98 10.94
C ILE A 89 3.94 10.08 12.18
N ASP A 90 5.24 10.24 11.95
CA ASP A 90 6.24 10.52 12.98
C ASP A 90 6.08 11.97 13.44
N PRO A 91 5.65 12.21 14.70
CA PRO A 91 5.45 13.56 15.20
C PRO A 91 6.72 14.41 15.15
N SER A 92 7.91 13.80 15.24
CA SER A 92 9.18 14.54 15.21
C SER A 92 9.48 15.18 13.85
N LYS A 93 8.89 14.65 12.76
CA LYS A 93 9.06 15.21 11.42
C LYS A 93 8.07 16.31 11.10
N THR A 94 6.99 16.44 11.88
CA THR A 94 5.96 17.47 11.66
C THR A 94 6.50 18.90 11.83
N GLU A 95 7.57 19.09 12.62
CA GLU A 95 8.24 20.38 12.82
C GLU A 95 8.97 20.89 11.56
N LEU A 96 9.23 20.04 10.55
CA LEU A 96 9.96 20.39 9.32
C LEU A 96 9.08 21.00 8.20
N GLY A 97 7.93 21.58 8.55
CA GLY A 97 7.06 22.27 7.58
C GLY A 97 6.01 21.39 6.88
N TYR A 98 5.76 20.19 7.42
CA TYR A 98 4.62 19.37 7.03
C TYR A 98 3.35 20.07 7.50
N LYS A 99 2.49 20.54 6.57
CA LYS A 99 1.26 21.28 6.92
C LYS A 99 0.35 20.41 7.80
N ALA A 100 0.35 20.75 9.09
CA ALA A 100 -0.64 20.49 10.14
C ALA A 100 -1.47 19.23 9.95
N VAL A 101 -1.08 18.18 10.67
CA VAL A 101 -1.90 17.00 10.83
C VAL A 101 -1.90 16.66 12.33
N SER A 102 -3.10 16.53 12.88
CA SER A 102 -3.43 16.70 14.29
C SER A 102 -2.87 15.60 15.19
N ALA A 103 -2.12 16.00 16.22
CA ALA A 103 -1.93 15.26 17.48
C ALA A 103 -1.70 13.73 17.38
N GLY A 104 -0.85 13.27 16.44
CA GLY A 104 -0.41 11.87 16.37
C GLY A 104 -1.50 10.83 16.07
N LYS A 105 -2.67 11.25 15.56
CA LYS A 105 -3.80 10.35 15.23
C LYS A 105 -4.01 10.09 13.76
N ASP A 106 -3.29 10.81 12.92
CA ASP A 106 -3.46 10.76 11.48
C ASP A 106 -2.41 9.86 10.84
N ARG A 107 -2.83 9.20 9.76
CA ARG A 107 -2.00 8.30 8.98
C ARG A 107 -1.83 8.83 7.58
N TYR A 108 -0.64 8.65 7.04
CA TYR A 108 -0.40 8.92 5.62
C TYR A 108 -0.48 7.62 4.82
N LYS A 109 -0.85 7.74 3.54
CA LYS A 109 -0.84 6.60 2.61
C LYS A 109 0.63 6.29 2.31
N ILE A 110 1.08 5.06 2.52
CA ILE A 110 2.43 4.65 2.10
C ILE A 110 2.44 4.06 0.69
N LEU A 111 1.33 3.43 0.29
CA LEU A 111 1.23 2.67 -0.94
C LEU A 111 -0.23 2.58 -1.38
N SER A 112 -0.48 2.70 -2.68
CA SER A 112 -1.78 2.41 -3.27
C SER A 112 -1.65 1.89 -4.68
N GLY A 113 -2.50 0.95 -5.05
CA GLY A 113 -2.58 0.40 -6.39
C GLY A 113 -3.74 -0.58 -6.50
N ASN A 114 -3.85 -1.26 -7.63
CA ASN A 114 -4.89 -2.24 -7.85
C ASN A 114 -4.34 -3.66 -7.88
N TYR A 115 -5.16 -4.59 -7.42
CA TYR A 115 -5.01 -6.01 -7.68
C TYR A 115 -6.04 -6.49 -8.70
N VAL A 116 -5.64 -7.44 -9.51
CA VAL A 116 -6.53 -8.23 -10.38
C VAL A 116 -6.19 -9.70 -10.16
N ASN A 117 -7.16 -10.48 -9.69
CA ASN A 117 -6.99 -11.91 -9.36
C ASN A 117 -5.81 -12.17 -8.41
N GLY A 118 -5.66 -11.34 -7.38
CA GLY A 118 -4.59 -11.45 -6.39
C GLY A 118 -3.21 -10.96 -6.84
N LEU A 119 -3.07 -10.49 -8.09
CA LEU A 119 -1.82 -9.99 -8.64
C LEU A 119 -1.86 -8.47 -8.79
N ARG A 120 -0.73 -7.79 -8.50
CA ARG A 120 -0.64 -6.34 -8.73
C ARG A 120 -0.85 -6.04 -10.21
N GLN A 121 -1.68 -5.04 -10.50
CA GLN A 121 -2.00 -4.62 -11.85
C GLN A 121 -2.02 -3.09 -11.97
N GLY A 122 -1.51 -2.60 -13.09
CA GLY A 122 -1.47 -1.19 -13.44
C GLY A 122 -0.54 -0.38 -12.54
N ARG A 123 -0.83 0.91 -12.39
CA ARG A 123 0.02 1.84 -11.65
C ARG A 123 -0.13 1.67 -10.14
N TRP A 124 1.02 1.52 -9.49
CA TRP A 124 1.20 1.54 -8.05
C TRP A 124 1.98 2.79 -7.65
N LEU A 125 1.49 3.47 -6.62
CA LEU A 125 2.04 4.71 -6.10
C LEU A 125 2.52 4.49 -4.68
N SER A 126 3.77 4.83 -4.40
CA SER A 126 4.24 5.01 -3.02
C SER A 126 4.39 6.49 -2.71
N PHE A 127 4.21 6.89 -1.46
CA PHE A 127 4.20 8.29 -1.07
C PHE A 127 5.20 8.59 0.04
N TYR A 128 5.63 9.84 0.09
CA TYR A 128 6.27 10.43 1.24
C TYR A 128 5.24 10.77 2.32
N GLU A 129 5.76 11.05 3.51
CA GLU A 129 4.96 11.38 4.68
C GLU A 129 4.18 12.70 4.52
N ASN A 130 4.67 13.62 3.68
CA ASN A 130 3.96 14.85 3.28
C ASN A 130 2.82 14.61 2.27
N GLY A 131 2.63 13.37 1.82
CA GLY A 131 1.63 13.00 0.82
C GLY A 131 2.08 13.14 -0.63
N GLU A 132 3.29 13.66 -0.89
CA GLU A 132 3.85 13.72 -2.24
C GLU A 132 4.18 12.33 -2.76
N VAL A 133 4.07 12.15 -4.08
CA VAL A 133 4.37 10.86 -4.73
C VAL A 133 5.88 10.61 -4.68
N LYS A 134 6.28 9.50 -4.07
CA LYS A 134 7.66 9.03 -4.02
C LYS A 134 8.04 8.19 -5.23
N ASN A 135 7.19 7.23 -5.59
CA ASN A 135 7.42 6.39 -6.76
C ASN A 135 6.10 6.09 -7.50
N VAL A 136 6.22 5.92 -8.80
CA VAL A 136 5.22 5.32 -9.68
C VAL A 136 5.86 4.06 -10.25
N VAL A 137 5.21 2.91 -10.09
CA VAL A 137 5.64 1.62 -10.66
C VAL A 137 4.45 0.99 -11.39
N THR A 138 4.64 0.53 -12.61
CA THR A 138 3.61 -0.17 -13.37
C THR A 138 3.79 -1.68 -13.23
N PHE A 139 2.71 -2.38 -12.91
CA PHE A 139 2.68 -3.84 -12.82
C PHE A 139 1.77 -4.44 -13.91
N ASP A 140 2.17 -5.57 -14.46
CA ASP A 140 1.30 -6.47 -15.23
C ASP A 140 1.39 -7.87 -14.62
N LYS A 141 0.25 -8.42 -14.20
CA LYS A 141 0.16 -9.77 -13.59
C LYS A 141 1.19 -10.00 -12.48
N GLY A 142 1.39 -9.01 -11.63
CA GLY A 142 2.28 -9.09 -10.48
C GLY A 142 3.75 -8.77 -10.75
N LEU A 143 4.17 -8.65 -12.00
CA LEU A 143 5.54 -8.30 -12.39
C LEU A 143 5.62 -6.81 -12.73
N MET A 144 6.71 -6.13 -12.38
CA MET A 144 6.97 -4.78 -12.88
C MET A 144 7.11 -4.83 -14.40
N HIS A 145 6.23 -4.11 -15.08
CA HIS A 145 6.18 -4.07 -16.53
C HIS A 145 5.61 -2.72 -16.96
N GLY A 146 6.39 -1.95 -17.71
CA GLY A 146 6.10 -0.58 -18.09
C GLY A 146 6.77 0.45 -17.18
N GLU A 147 6.13 1.61 -17.03
CA GLU A 147 6.77 2.83 -16.55
C GLU A 147 7.20 2.74 -15.08
N PHE A 148 8.40 3.25 -14.81
CA PHE A 148 8.92 3.58 -13.49
C PHE A 148 9.30 5.05 -13.41
N LYS A 149 8.93 5.71 -12.30
CA LYS A 149 9.38 7.06 -11.94
C LYS A 149 9.62 7.15 -10.44
N SER A 150 10.68 7.85 -10.03
CA SER A 150 10.93 8.24 -8.64
C SER A 150 11.08 9.75 -8.53
N PHE A 151 10.63 10.31 -7.42
CA PHE A 151 10.64 11.75 -7.15
C PHE A 151 11.19 12.01 -5.75
N ASP A 152 11.64 13.24 -5.49
CA ASP A 152 11.96 13.69 -4.15
C ASP A 152 10.72 14.21 -3.38
N GLU A 153 10.90 14.62 -2.13
CA GLU A 153 9.83 15.15 -1.27
C GLU A 153 9.21 16.45 -1.78
N ARG A 154 9.80 17.11 -2.77
CA ARG A 154 9.28 18.32 -3.42
C ARG A 154 8.64 18.02 -4.78
N GLY A 155 8.55 16.75 -5.16
CA GLY A 155 7.99 16.29 -6.43
C GLY A 155 8.94 16.44 -7.62
N MET A 156 10.23 16.71 -7.40
CA MET A 156 11.21 16.76 -8.50
C MET A 156 11.57 15.35 -8.95
N LEU A 157 11.53 15.11 -10.26
CA LEU A 157 11.89 13.81 -10.85
C LEU A 157 13.36 13.49 -10.56
N LEU A 158 13.60 12.33 -9.95
CA LEU A 158 14.95 11.83 -9.64
C LEU A 158 15.39 10.82 -10.70
N GLU A 159 14.53 9.85 -11.00
CA GLU A 159 14.82 8.79 -11.97
C GLU A 159 13.57 8.40 -12.74
N SER A 160 13.75 7.99 -13.99
CA SER A 160 12.68 7.38 -14.78
C SER A 160 13.19 6.38 -15.79
N GLY A 161 12.35 5.40 -16.12
CA GLY A 161 12.68 4.35 -17.07
C GLY A 161 11.53 3.38 -17.22
N GLN A 162 11.84 2.18 -17.70
CA GLN A 162 10.87 1.12 -17.93
C GLN A 162 11.37 -0.20 -17.37
N PHE A 163 10.44 -1.03 -16.91
CA PHE A 163 10.66 -2.43 -16.60
C PHE A 163 10.02 -3.33 -17.65
N VAL A 164 10.62 -4.48 -17.91
CA VAL A 164 10.04 -5.61 -18.63
C VAL A 164 10.23 -6.84 -17.77
N ASN A 165 9.14 -7.35 -17.19
CA ASN A 165 9.13 -8.55 -16.35
C ASN A 165 10.17 -8.48 -15.21
N ASP A 166 10.05 -7.47 -14.37
CA ASP A 166 10.94 -7.14 -13.23
C ASP A 166 12.38 -6.73 -13.60
N GLN A 167 12.71 -6.66 -14.88
CA GLN A 167 14.04 -6.26 -15.34
C GLN A 167 14.01 -4.83 -15.86
N MET A 168 14.97 -3.99 -15.42
CA MET A 168 15.18 -2.68 -16.05
C MET A 168 15.51 -2.89 -17.53
N ASP A 169 14.83 -2.16 -18.40
CA ASP A 169 15.01 -2.28 -19.84
C ASP A 169 14.91 -0.91 -20.52
N GLY A 170 15.64 -0.74 -21.61
CA GLY A 170 15.68 0.51 -22.36
C GLY A 170 16.49 1.61 -21.67
N GLU A 171 16.17 2.86 -22.02
CA GLU A 171 16.85 4.04 -21.49
C GLU A 171 16.28 4.47 -20.15
N TRP A 172 17.18 4.76 -19.22
CA TRP A 172 16.90 5.26 -17.89
C TRP A 172 17.53 6.63 -17.69
N GLU A 173 16.71 7.61 -17.35
CA GLU A 173 17.17 8.90 -16.86
C GLU A 173 17.43 8.80 -15.35
N THR A 174 18.63 9.14 -14.90
CA THR A 174 19.01 9.14 -13.48
C THR A 174 19.67 10.45 -13.07
N GLU A 175 19.86 10.65 -11.76
CA GLU A 175 20.41 11.88 -11.18
C GLU A 175 19.64 13.15 -11.59
N GLY A 176 18.31 13.05 -11.69
CA GLY A 176 17.45 14.14 -12.16
C GLY A 176 17.65 14.47 -13.65
N GLY A 177 17.88 13.44 -14.47
CA GLY A 177 18.06 13.55 -15.93
C GLY A 177 19.49 13.89 -16.38
N LYS A 178 20.45 13.95 -15.45
CA LYS A 178 21.87 14.24 -15.76
C LYS A 178 22.62 13.05 -16.33
N VAL A 179 22.11 11.84 -16.14
CA VAL A 179 22.75 10.61 -16.62
C VAL A 179 21.71 9.78 -17.35
N LEU A 180 22.05 9.33 -18.56
CA LEU A 180 21.30 8.32 -19.29
C LEU A 180 22.00 6.97 -19.12
N VAL A 181 21.27 5.94 -18.75
CA VAL A 181 21.77 4.56 -18.61
C VAL A 181 20.93 3.66 -19.49
N THR A 182 21.56 2.87 -20.37
CA THR A 182 20.83 1.88 -21.16
C THR A 182 20.92 0.52 -20.47
N TYR A 183 19.77 -0.13 -20.26
CA TYR A 183 19.67 -1.48 -19.76
C TYR A 183 19.10 -2.42 -20.83
N GLN A 184 19.52 -3.67 -20.79
CA GLN A 184 18.92 -4.75 -21.57
C GLN A 184 18.78 -5.98 -20.67
N GLY A 185 17.53 -6.40 -20.41
CA GLY A 185 17.26 -7.54 -19.52
C GLY A 185 17.88 -7.37 -18.13
N GLY A 186 17.82 -6.16 -17.57
CA GLY A 186 18.36 -5.84 -16.25
C GLY A 186 19.88 -5.61 -16.22
N LYS A 187 20.61 -5.89 -17.30
CA LYS A 187 22.05 -5.63 -17.39
C LYS A 187 22.30 -4.23 -17.92
N LYS A 188 23.10 -3.45 -17.19
CA LYS A 188 23.61 -2.16 -17.68
C LYS A 188 24.50 -2.38 -18.90
N ILE A 189 24.16 -1.73 -20.01
CA ILE A 189 24.87 -1.78 -21.29
C ILE A 189 25.77 -0.56 -21.47
N SER A 190 25.27 0.63 -21.13
CA SER A 190 25.99 1.88 -21.33
C SER A 190 25.61 2.93 -20.27
N SER A 191 26.39 4.01 -20.18
CA SER A 191 26.13 5.16 -19.30
C SER A 191 26.69 6.41 -19.95
N VAL A 192 25.87 7.44 -20.11
CA VAL A 192 26.29 8.71 -20.71
C VAL A 192 25.86 9.86 -19.80
N LYS A 193 26.79 10.75 -19.45
CA LYS A 193 26.45 12.00 -18.77
C LYS A 193 25.85 12.97 -19.77
N ASN A 194 24.63 13.43 -19.50
CA ASN A 194 23.94 14.41 -20.30
C ASN A 194 24.51 15.80 -19.97
N THR A 195 25.48 16.26 -20.78
CA THR A 195 26.13 17.57 -20.61
C THR A 195 25.27 18.74 -21.08
N LYS A 196 24.09 18.47 -21.66
CA LYS A 196 23.14 19.52 -22.04
C LYS A 196 22.20 19.84 -20.88
N LYS A 197 22.58 20.86 -20.11
CA LYS A 197 21.65 21.68 -19.33
C LYS A 197 20.46 22.04 -20.25
N LYS A 198 19.25 21.57 -19.96
CA LYS A 198 18.05 22.24 -20.48
C LYS A 198 18.00 23.60 -19.81
N VAL A 199 18.56 24.60 -20.50
CA VAL A 199 18.16 25.99 -20.34
C VAL A 199 16.73 26.05 -20.85
N ASN A 200 15.79 26.31 -19.94
CA ASN A 200 14.63 27.18 -20.09
C ASN A 200 13.86 27.20 -18.77
#